data_AF-A0A1I3P4Y8-F1
#
_entry.id   AF-A0A1I3P4Y8-F1
#
_cell.length_a   1.000
_cell.length_b   1.000
_cell.length_c   1.000
_cell.angle_alpha   90.00
_cell.angle_beta   90.00
_cell.angle_gamma   90.00
#
_symmetry.space_group_name_H-M   'P 1'
#
loop_
_entity.id
_entity.type
_entity.pdbx_description
1 polymer ?
#
loop_
_entity_poly.entity_id
_entity_poly.type
_entity_poly.pdbx_seq_one_letter_code
_entity_poly.pdbx_strand_id
1 'polypeptide(L)'
;MSYTLIFLCALGSASFLYFSTDAGEAKSLNVAGAQRMLSQRVAKEVQMVAAGVEDRTQAQQTIEQWERAHQWLLNGSEEAGVRDVAKQIDDSTTRAADVIGQAQQGVEQQQSDTDQVATAVNEMSATVQEVARNTSETAEASARADDRAGSGQKTLSDAAAMVQALSGRMGELQQLTTWLQEESKEVGTVLSVITDIADQTNLLALNAAIEAARAGEAGRGFAVVADEVHGLARRTQESIGKIGDIVDRFQSGTGEVAKAMLKGQDEAHHGADAMSEAESTLGNKPTALGPRGIISRCVGQSS
;
A
#
# COMPACT_ATOMS: atom_id res chain seq x y z
N MET A 1 28.50 20.65 22.77
CA MET A 1 27.73 21.19 23.91
C MET A 1 28.46 21.10 25.26
N SER A 2 29.27 20.05 25.53
CA SER A 2 30.02 19.93 26.80
C SER A 2 31.12 21.01 26.98
N TYR A 3 31.93 21.28 25.96
CA TYR A 3 33.03 22.26 26.05
C TYR A 3 32.58 23.71 26.25
N THR A 4 31.46 24.11 25.66
CA THR A 4 30.90 25.46 25.78
C THR A 4 30.40 25.75 27.21
N LEU A 5 29.84 24.74 27.88
CA LEU A 5 29.37 24.84 29.26
C LEU A 5 30.53 24.92 30.25
N ILE A 6 31.58 24.11 30.05
CA ILE A 6 32.80 24.16 30.87
C ILE A 6 33.48 25.54 30.76
N PHE A 7 33.56 26.10 29.54
CA PHE A 7 34.18 27.41 29.31
C PHE A 7 33.39 28.56 29.96
N LEU A 8 32.06 28.51 29.92
CA LEU A 8 31.20 29.49 30.60
C LEU A 8 31.32 29.42 32.13
N CYS A 9 31.36 28.22 32.71
CA CYS A 9 31.60 28.06 34.15
C CYS A 9 32.98 28.57 34.57
N ALA A 10 34.02 28.35 33.77
CA ALA A 10 35.38 28.83 34.04
C ALA A 10 35.49 30.37 33.96
N LEU A 11 34.80 31.00 33.01
CA LEU A 11 34.73 32.46 32.91
C LEU A 11 33.95 33.08 34.07
N GLY A 12 32.89 32.41 34.53
CA GLY A 12 32.11 32.82 35.69
C GLY A 12 32.92 32.79 36.99
N SER A 13 33.67 31.71 37.24
CA SER A 13 34.51 31.58 38.43
C SER A 13 35.70 32.56 38.42
N ALA A 14 36.33 32.78 37.26
CA ALA A 14 37.38 33.79 37.11
C ALA A 14 36.88 35.22 37.34
N SER A 15 35.68 35.56 36.83
CA SER A 15 35.06 36.87 37.05
C SER A 15 34.66 37.08 38.51
N PHE A 16 34.16 36.04 39.17
CA PHE A 16 33.81 36.08 40.59
C PHE A 16 35.04 36.28 41.48
N LEU A 17 36.15 35.58 41.20
CA LEU A 17 37.42 35.78 41.90
C LEU A 17 38.01 37.18 41.64
N TYR A 18 37.95 37.68 40.40
CA TYR A 18 38.42 39.02 40.07
C TYR A 18 37.64 40.11 40.84
N PHE A 19 36.32 39.96 40.93
CA PHE A 19 35.46 40.91 41.65
C PHE A 19 35.54 40.78 43.18
N SER A 20 35.78 39.58 43.71
CA SER A 20 35.92 39.37 45.16
C SER A 20 37.25 39.91 45.71
N THR A 21 38.28 40.00 44.87
CA THR A 21 39.62 40.44 45.29
C THR A 21 39.74 41.97 45.42
N ASP A 22 38.83 42.76 44.83
CA ASP A 22 39.00 44.22 44.69
C ASP A 22 38.39 45.08 45.83
N ALA A 23 37.78 44.49 46.86
CA ALA A 23 37.04 45.28 47.87
C ALA A 23 37.47 45.12 49.33
N GLY A 24 38.35 44.15 49.67
CA GLY A 24 38.58 43.76 51.08
C GLY A 24 39.96 44.07 51.68
N GLU A 25 41.02 44.14 50.88
CA GLU A 25 42.40 44.09 51.44
C GLU A 25 42.94 45.43 51.97
N ALA A 26 42.33 46.57 51.63
CA ALA A 26 42.87 47.88 52.05
C ALA A 26 42.41 48.34 53.45
N LYS A 27 41.38 47.70 54.05
CA LYS A 27 40.80 48.14 55.35
C LYS A 27 41.12 47.23 56.54
N SER A 28 41.72 46.06 56.32
CA SER A 28 42.21 45.15 57.38
C SER A 28 43.69 45.38 57.73
N LEU A 29 44.21 46.55 57.41
CA LEU A 29 45.61 46.94 57.60
C LEU A 29 45.93 47.12 59.10
N ASN A 30 46.41 46.03 59.72
CA ASN A 30 47.19 45.97 60.95
C ASN A 30 46.48 46.35 62.28
N VAL A 31 45.33 45.74 62.55
CA VAL A 31 44.62 45.83 63.84
C VAL A 31 45.50 45.41 65.03
N ALA A 32 46.34 44.37 64.85
CA ALA A 32 47.27 43.91 65.89
C ALA A 32 48.40 44.91 66.17
N GLY A 33 48.96 45.56 65.14
CA GLY A 33 49.96 46.61 65.28
C GLY A 33 49.39 47.90 65.87
N ALA A 34 48.18 48.28 65.47
CA ALA A 34 47.44 49.40 66.07
C ALA A 34 47.14 49.15 67.55
N GLN A 35 46.68 47.95 67.92
CA GLN A 35 46.45 47.55 69.32
C GLN A 35 47.73 47.61 70.14
N ARG A 36 48.84 47.11 69.60
CA ARG A 36 50.15 47.18 70.29
C ARG A 36 50.61 48.62 70.52
N MET A 37 50.43 49.50 69.53
CA MET A 37 50.75 50.93 69.68
C MET A 37 49.86 51.61 70.73
N LEU A 38 48.55 51.34 70.71
CA LEU A 38 47.63 51.87 71.72
C LEU A 38 47.98 51.34 73.11
N SER A 39 48.30 50.06 73.28
CA SER A 39 48.75 49.50 74.58
C SER A 39 50.00 50.21 75.10
N GLN A 40 50.98 50.47 74.24
CA GLN A 40 52.19 51.20 74.61
C GLN A 40 51.90 52.66 74.95
N ARG A 41 50.98 53.30 74.21
CA ARG A 41 50.59 54.70 74.45
C ARG A 41 49.81 54.85 75.75
N VAL A 42 48.82 53.98 76.02
CA VAL A 42 48.08 53.94 77.31
C VAL A 42 49.06 53.77 78.47
N ALA A 43 49.99 52.81 78.38
CA ALA A 43 50.97 52.58 79.44
C ALA A 43 51.83 53.82 79.71
N LYS A 44 52.25 54.53 78.65
CA LYS A 44 53.06 55.75 78.75
C LYS A 44 52.26 56.93 79.34
N GLU A 45 51.06 57.19 78.82
CA GLU A 45 50.19 58.31 79.25
C GLU A 45 49.70 58.14 80.70
N VAL A 46 49.34 56.91 81.10
CA VAL A 46 48.97 56.62 82.50
C VAL A 46 50.16 56.88 83.45
N GLN A 47 51.39 56.56 83.03
CA GLN A 47 52.59 56.81 83.82
C GLN A 47 52.92 58.32 83.91
N MET A 48 52.74 59.07 82.82
CA MET A 48 52.96 60.53 82.80
C MET A 48 51.89 61.29 83.60
N VAL A 49 50.63 60.82 83.58
CA VAL A 49 49.57 61.29 84.48
C VAL A 49 49.88 60.98 85.95
N ALA A 50 50.40 59.78 86.26
CA ALA A 50 50.80 59.42 87.63
C ALA A 50 52.00 60.24 88.13
N ALA A 51 52.88 60.69 87.22
CA ALA A 51 53.99 61.60 87.50
C ALA A 51 53.57 63.09 87.57
N GLY A 52 52.30 63.41 87.31
CA GLY A 52 51.76 64.79 87.36
C GLY A 52 52.15 65.67 86.17
N VAL A 53 52.64 65.08 85.07
CA VAL A 53 53.21 65.79 83.90
C VAL A 53 52.19 65.99 82.79
N GLU A 54 51.08 65.24 82.79
CA GLU A 54 50.12 65.18 81.67
C GLU A 54 48.65 65.21 82.12
N ASP A 55 47.74 65.56 81.19
CA ASP A 55 46.30 65.70 81.44
C ASP A 55 45.58 64.34 81.53
N ARG A 56 44.81 64.15 82.60
CA ARG A 56 44.01 62.94 82.83
C ARG A 56 42.99 62.69 81.73
N THR A 57 42.48 63.74 81.09
CA THR A 57 41.46 63.60 80.04
C THR A 57 42.03 62.92 78.80
N GLN A 58 43.29 63.17 78.46
CA GLN A 58 43.93 62.56 77.29
C GLN A 58 44.17 61.06 77.51
N ALA A 59 44.66 60.67 78.69
CA ALA A 59 44.84 59.26 79.03
C ALA A 59 43.51 58.48 79.05
N GLN A 60 42.42 59.10 79.54
CA GLN A 60 41.08 58.49 79.49
C GLN A 60 40.61 58.27 78.05
N GLN A 61 40.79 59.24 77.14
CA GLN A 61 40.44 59.08 75.74
C GLN A 61 41.24 57.95 75.06
N THR A 62 42.53 57.83 75.35
CA THR A 62 43.35 56.75 74.81
C THR A 62 42.94 55.37 75.36
N ILE A 63 42.56 55.28 76.64
CA ILE A 63 42.01 54.06 77.24
C ILE A 63 40.69 53.67 76.56
N GLU A 64 39.78 54.62 76.33
CA GLU A 64 38.52 54.35 75.62
C GLU A 64 38.73 53.95 74.15
N GLN A 65 39.75 54.50 73.49
CA GLN A 65 40.15 54.09 72.14
C GLN A 65 40.73 52.66 72.15
N TRP A 66 41.55 52.34 73.15
CA TRP A 66 42.11 50.99 73.33
C TRP A 66 41.04 49.95 73.63
N GLU A 67 40.08 50.25 74.51
CA GLU A 67 38.97 49.36 74.87
C GLU A 67 38.10 49.04 73.65
N ARG A 68 37.78 50.04 72.83
CA ARG A 68 37.04 49.86 71.57
C ARG A 68 37.81 49.00 70.56
N ALA A 69 39.10 49.27 70.37
CA ALA A 69 39.96 48.46 69.49
C ALA A 69 40.14 47.03 70.02
N HIS A 70 40.18 46.83 71.34
CA HIS A 70 40.23 45.51 71.96
C HIS A 70 38.92 44.72 71.73
N GLN A 71 37.77 45.37 71.89
CA GLN A 71 36.48 44.77 71.60
C GLN A 71 36.32 44.40 70.12
N TRP A 72 36.87 45.20 69.19
CA TRP A 72 36.94 44.83 67.77
C TRP A 72 37.73 43.55 67.51
N LEU A 73 38.83 43.32 68.23
CA LEU A 73 39.62 42.09 68.08
C LEU A 73 38.89 40.85 68.63
N LEU A 74 38.22 40.97 69.77
CA LEU A 74 37.56 39.83 70.42
C LEU A 74 36.25 39.44 69.71
N ASN A 75 35.48 40.42 69.26
CA ASN A 75 34.17 40.16 68.66
C ASN A 75 34.20 40.15 67.13
N GLY A 76 35.32 40.54 66.51
CA GLY A 76 35.40 40.83 65.08
C GLY A 76 34.82 42.21 64.77
N SER A 77 35.52 43.02 63.99
CA SER A 77 35.05 44.36 63.60
C SER A 77 33.91 44.24 62.59
N GLU A 78 32.78 44.89 62.87
CA GLU A 78 31.68 45.11 61.93
C GLU A 78 32.19 45.78 60.63
N GLU A 79 33.22 46.65 60.73
CA GLU A 79 33.86 47.32 59.58
C GLU A 79 34.75 46.42 58.70
N ALA A 80 35.20 45.25 59.17
CA ALA A 80 36.04 44.35 58.35
C ALA A 80 35.20 43.32 57.58
N GLY A 81 33.87 43.32 57.74
CA GLY A 81 32.94 42.50 56.96
C GLY A 81 33.09 40.98 57.13
N VAL A 82 33.97 40.47 57.99
CA VAL A 82 34.29 39.03 58.09
C VAL A 82 33.05 38.19 58.46
N ARG A 83 32.18 38.69 59.35
CA ARG A 83 30.92 38.01 59.69
C ARG A 83 29.92 38.01 58.53
N ASP A 84 29.86 39.11 57.78
CA ASP A 84 28.99 39.23 56.62
C ASP A 84 29.47 38.32 55.48
N VAL A 85 30.79 38.24 55.26
CA VAL A 85 31.42 37.31 54.31
C VAL A 85 31.17 35.87 54.72
N ALA A 86 31.32 35.52 56.01
CA ALA A 86 31.05 34.16 56.49
C ALA A 86 29.57 33.77 56.30
N LYS A 87 28.63 34.68 56.60
CA LYS A 87 27.20 34.47 56.34
C LYS A 87 26.90 34.35 54.85
N GLN A 88 27.51 35.19 54.02
CA GLN A 88 27.35 35.13 52.57
C GLN A 88 27.88 33.82 51.98
N ILE A 89 28.98 33.27 52.53
CA ILE A 89 29.51 31.95 52.17
C ILE A 89 28.53 30.84 52.57
N ASP A 90 27.97 30.89 53.77
CA ASP A 90 26.99 29.91 54.25
C ASP A 90 25.71 29.91 53.39
N ASP A 91 25.16 31.10 53.12
CA ASP A 91 24.01 31.30 52.23
C ASP A 91 24.32 30.83 50.79
N SER A 92 25.55 31.01 50.32
CA SER A 92 25.98 30.55 49.00
C SER A 92 26.18 29.03 48.96
N THR A 93 26.67 28.44 50.05
CA THR A 93 26.86 26.99 50.19
C THR A 93 25.50 26.28 50.25
N THR A 94 24.55 26.81 51.00
CA THR A 94 23.18 26.31 51.06
C THR A 94 22.50 26.37 49.69
N ARG A 95 22.59 27.51 49.00
CA ARG A 95 22.09 27.63 47.63
C ARG A 95 22.77 26.67 46.66
N ALA A 96 24.09 26.45 46.80
CA ALA A 96 24.80 25.48 45.98
C ALA A 96 24.30 24.05 46.23
N ALA A 97 24.04 23.68 47.49
CA ALA A 97 23.47 22.38 47.85
C ALA A 97 22.07 22.19 47.24
N ASP A 98 21.21 23.21 47.29
CA ASP A 98 19.89 23.17 46.67
C ASP A 98 19.97 22.98 45.15
N VAL A 99 20.86 23.73 44.48
CA VAL A 99 21.09 23.59 43.02
C VAL A 99 21.63 22.20 42.68
N ILE A 100 22.53 21.64 43.47
CA ILE A 100 23.04 20.28 43.28
C ILE A 100 21.91 19.26 43.44
N GLY A 101 21.05 19.41 44.45
CA GLY A 101 19.90 18.53 44.66
C GLY A 101 18.92 18.56 43.48
N GLN A 102 18.61 19.75 42.97
CA GLN A 102 17.79 19.91 41.76
C GLN A 102 18.46 19.32 40.51
N ALA A 103 19.77 19.52 40.35
CA ALA A 103 20.53 18.95 39.25
C ALA A 103 20.52 17.41 39.29
N GLN A 104 20.64 16.82 40.48
CA GLN A 104 20.58 15.37 40.66
C GLN A 104 19.21 14.81 40.27
N GLN A 105 18.11 15.46 40.70
CA GLN A 105 16.75 15.08 40.26
C GLN A 105 16.58 15.23 38.75
N GLY A 106 17.12 16.29 38.15
CA GLY A 106 17.12 16.49 36.69
C GLY A 106 17.86 15.38 35.94
N VAL A 107 19.01 14.93 36.47
CA VAL A 107 19.78 13.82 35.90
C VAL A 107 19.02 12.49 36.01
N GLU A 108 18.37 12.22 37.14
CA GLU A 108 17.54 11.02 37.33
C GLU A 108 16.36 11.00 36.34
N GLN A 109 15.68 12.14 36.15
CA GLN A 109 14.62 12.26 35.17
C GLN A 109 15.14 12.06 33.74
N GLN A 110 16.26 12.71 33.39
CA GLN A 110 16.86 12.57 32.06
C GLN A 110 17.30 11.13 31.77
N GLN A 111 17.80 10.40 32.77
CA GLN A 111 18.11 8.99 32.64
C GLN A 111 16.84 8.18 32.31
N SER A 112 15.74 8.43 33.03
CA SER A 112 14.46 7.77 32.76
C SER A 112 13.93 8.08 31.35
N ASP A 113 13.99 9.33 30.91
CA ASP A 113 13.58 9.74 29.57
C ASP A 113 14.44 9.06 28.50
N THR A 114 15.75 8.93 28.75
CA THR A 114 16.69 8.25 27.84
C THR A 114 16.35 6.76 27.69
N ASP A 115 15.99 6.09 28.78
CA ASP A 115 15.58 4.67 28.74
C ASP A 115 14.25 4.49 27.97
N GLN A 116 13.33 5.43 28.10
CA GLN A 116 12.09 5.45 27.31
C GLN A 116 12.37 5.66 25.82
N VAL A 117 13.24 6.61 25.46
CA VAL A 117 13.65 6.84 24.07
C VAL A 117 14.33 5.59 23.50
N ALA A 118 15.22 4.95 24.25
CA ALA A 118 15.87 3.72 23.81
C ALA A 118 14.85 2.59 23.53
N THR A 119 13.82 2.48 24.36
CA THR A 119 12.70 1.54 24.15
C THR A 119 11.92 1.88 22.88
N ALA A 120 11.54 3.14 22.69
CA ALA A 120 10.83 3.60 21.51
C ALA A 120 11.65 3.38 20.22
N VAL A 121 12.97 3.56 20.26
CA VAL A 121 13.86 3.27 19.13
C VAL A 121 13.87 1.78 18.78
N ASN A 122 13.87 0.89 19.77
CA ASN A 122 13.77 -0.55 19.51
C ASN A 122 12.42 -0.92 18.88
N GLU A 123 11.31 -0.37 19.37
CA GLU A 123 9.98 -0.57 18.78
C GLU A 123 9.90 -0.01 17.34
N MET A 124 10.46 1.18 17.10
CA MET A 124 10.57 1.74 15.74
C MET A 124 11.40 0.86 14.82
N SER A 125 12.52 0.30 15.30
CA SER A 125 13.33 -0.63 14.50
C SER A 125 12.54 -1.89 14.12
N ALA A 126 11.75 -2.44 15.05
CA ALA A 126 10.91 -3.61 14.79
C ALA A 126 9.83 -3.30 13.75
N THR A 127 9.14 -2.17 13.88
CA THR A 127 8.11 -1.74 12.91
C THR A 127 8.67 -1.46 11.52
N VAL A 128 9.86 -0.85 11.41
CA VAL A 128 10.54 -0.66 10.11
C VAL A 128 10.86 -2.00 9.44
N GLN A 129 11.32 -3.00 10.21
CA GLN A 129 11.55 -4.34 9.68
C GLN A 129 10.26 -5.01 9.20
N GLU A 130 9.16 -4.84 9.94
CA GLU A 130 7.86 -5.37 9.54
C GLU A 130 7.33 -4.69 8.26
N VAL A 131 7.46 -3.36 8.16
CA VAL A 131 7.11 -2.61 6.94
C VAL A 131 7.93 -3.07 5.74
N ALA A 132 9.23 -3.30 5.92
CA ALA A 132 10.10 -3.81 4.86
C ALA A 132 9.67 -5.22 4.40
N ARG A 133 9.34 -6.12 5.34
CA ARG A 133 8.82 -7.46 5.03
C ARG A 133 7.51 -7.37 4.26
N ASN A 134 6.54 -6.61 4.76
CA ASN A 134 5.22 -6.46 4.12
C ASN A 134 5.32 -5.85 2.72
N THR A 135 6.25 -4.91 2.52
CA THR A 135 6.54 -4.34 1.20
C THR A 135 7.11 -5.40 0.24
N SER A 136 8.03 -6.25 0.71
CA SER A 136 8.59 -7.35 -0.09
C SER A 136 7.51 -8.36 -0.49
N GLU A 137 6.68 -8.78 0.46
CA GLU A 137 5.57 -9.72 0.19
C GLU A 137 4.55 -9.13 -0.80
N THR A 138 4.22 -7.85 -0.67
CA THR A 138 3.33 -7.13 -1.60
C THR A 138 3.92 -7.06 -3.00
N ALA A 139 5.23 -6.82 -3.10
CA ALA A 139 5.92 -6.76 -4.38
C ALA A 139 5.96 -8.13 -5.09
N GLU A 140 6.19 -9.21 -4.35
CA GLU A 140 6.09 -10.57 -4.87
C GLU A 140 4.65 -10.94 -5.28
N ALA A 141 3.66 -10.58 -4.47
CA ALA A 141 2.26 -10.80 -4.79
C ALA A 141 1.85 -10.05 -6.06
N SER A 142 2.33 -8.81 -6.24
CA SER A 142 2.11 -8.01 -7.44
C SER A 142 2.77 -8.64 -8.67
N ALA A 143 4.01 -9.14 -8.55
CA ALA A 143 4.70 -9.84 -9.64
C ALA A 143 3.96 -11.13 -10.05
N ARG A 144 3.46 -11.91 -9.08
CA ARG A 144 2.63 -13.09 -9.37
C ARG A 144 1.31 -12.72 -10.04
N ALA A 145 0.70 -11.60 -9.66
CA ALA A 145 -0.54 -11.12 -10.29
C ALA A 145 -0.30 -10.68 -11.74
N ASP A 146 0.85 -10.08 -12.04
CA ASP A 146 1.26 -9.68 -13.40
C ASP A 146 1.47 -10.91 -14.30
N ASP A 147 2.21 -11.92 -13.83
CA ASP A 147 2.40 -13.18 -14.55
C ASP A 147 1.08 -13.92 -14.82
N ARG A 148 0.17 -13.94 -13.83
CA ARG A 148 -1.19 -14.47 -14.00
C ARG A 148 -2.02 -13.66 -14.98
N ALA A 149 -1.85 -12.35 -15.04
CA ALA A 149 -2.55 -11.51 -16.01
C ALA A 149 -2.02 -11.77 -17.43
N GLY A 150 -0.70 -11.90 -17.61
CA GLY A 150 -0.08 -12.23 -18.90
C GLY A 150 -0.50 -13.62 -19.41
N SER A 151 -0.53 -14.63 -18.55
CA SER A 151 -1.06 -15.96 -18.92
C SER A 151 -2.57 -15.94 -19.22
N GLY A 152 -3.34 -15.13 -18.50
CA GLY A 152 -4.75 -14.87 -18.79
C GLY A 152 -4.97 -14.23 -20.16
N GLN A 153 -4.14 -13.25 -20.53
CA GLN A 153 -4.19 -12.60 -21.84
C GLN A 153 -3.91 -13.60 -22.97
N LYS A 154 -2.88 -14.45 -22.82
CA LYS A 154 -2.59 -15.52 -23.78
C LYS A 154 -3.78 -16.46 -23.96
N THR A 155 -4.39 -16.88 -22.85
CA THR A 155 -5.56 -17.78 -22.86
C THR A 155 -6.75 -17.15 -23.58
N LEU A 156 -7.01 -15.85 -23.39
CA LEU A 156 -8.07 -15.13 -24.10
C LEU A 156 -7.78 -15.02 -25.60
N SER A 157 -6.54 -14.73 -25.98
CA SER A 157 -6.14 -14.66 -27.39
C SER A 157 -6.32 -16.02 -28.09
N ASP A 158 -5.89 -17.11 -27.44
CA ASP A 158 -6.09 -18.46 -27.95
C ASP A 158 -7.59 -18.80 -28.08
N ALA A 159 -8.40 -18.38 -27.11
CA ALA A 159 -9.85 -18.57 -27.13
C ALA A 159 -10.54 -17.77 -28.25
N ALA A 160 -10.12 -16.52 -28.49
CA ALA A 160 -10.63 -15.69 -29.58
C ALA A 160 -10.34 -16.32 -30.95
N ALA A 161 -9.13 -16.87 -31.14
CA ALA A 161 -8.76 -17.60 -32.35
C ALA A 161 -9.65 -18.85 -32.55
N MET A 162 -9.95 -19.60 -31.48
CA MET A 162 -10.85 -20.76 -31.55
C MET A 162 -12.28 -20.35 -31.94
N VAL A 163 -12.80 -19.24 -31.40
CA VAL A 163 -14.14 -18.74 -31.73
C VAL A 163 -14.21 -18.24 -33.18
N GLN A 164 -13.18 -17.55 -33.67
CA GLN A 164 -13.10 -17.16 -35.08
C GLN A 164 -13.07 -18.38 -36.01
N ALA A 165 -12.28 -19.40 -35.67
CA ALA A 165 -12.25 -20.65 -36.42
C ALA A 165 -13.62 -21.36 -36.42
N LEU A 166 -14.32 -21.36 -35.28
CA LEU A 166 -15.68 -21.89 -35.18
C LEU A 166 -16.66 -21.15 -36.11
N SER A 167 -16.60 -19.81 -36.13
CA SER A 167 -17.43 -18.98 -37.02
C SER A 167 -17.19 -19.30 -38.49
N GLY A 168 -15.91 -19.48 -38.88
CA GLY A 168 -15.54 -19.92 -40.24
C GLY A 168 -16.15 -21.28 -40.60
N ARG A 169 -16.05 -22.27 -39.70
CA ARG A 169 -16.62 -23.62 -39.89
C ARG A 169 -18.15 -23.60 -39.97
N MET A 170 -18.82 -22.72 -39.22
CA MET A 170 -20.27 -22.53 -39.35
C MET A 170 -20.65 -22.00 -40.73
N GLY A 171 -19.86 -21.06 -41.28
CA GLY A 171 -20.05 -20.57 -42.65
C GLY A 171 -19.90 -21.67 -43.72
N GLU A 172 -18.88 -22.53 -43.59
CA GLU A 172 -18.71 -23.70 -44.48
C GLU A 172 -19.89 -24.67 -44.41
N LEU A 173 -20.36 -24.98 -43.20
CA LEU A 173 -21.49 -25.87 -42.99
C LEU A 173 -22.81 -25.28 -43.51
N GLN A 174 -22.99 -23.97 -43.43
CA GLN A 174 -24.12 -23.28 -44.02
C GLN A 174 -24.15 -23.46 -45.54
N GLN A 175 -23.01 -23.30 -46.22
CA GLN A 175 -22.91 -23.53 -47.67
C GLN A 175 -23.27 -24.98 -48.04
N LEU A 176 -22.77 -25.96 -47.29
CA LEU A 176 -23.08 -27.38 -47.51
C LEU A 176 -24.58 -27.66 -47.31
N THR A 177 -25.19 -27.05 -46.30
CA THR A 177 -26.62 -27.21 -46.01
C THR A 177 -27.48 -26.59 -47.11
N THR A 178 -27.11 -25.41 -47.61
CA THR A 178 -27.78 -24.78 -48.76
C THR A 178 -27.69 -25.66 -50.01
N TRP A 179 -26.51 -26.21 -50.30
CA TRP A 179 -26.35 -27.15 -51.41
C TRP A 179 -27.24 -28.40 -51.24
N LEU A 180 -27.31 -29.00 -50.05
CA LEU A 180 -28.20 -30.13 -49.77
C LEU A 180 -29.68 -29.79 -49.96
N GLN A 181 -30.10 -28.56 -49.64
CA GLN A 181 -31.47 -28.11 -49.89
C GLN A 181 -31.79 -28.01 -51.39
N GLU A 182 -30.84 -27.52 -52.19
CA GLU A 182 -30.96 -27.44 -53.65
C GLU A 182 -31.05 -28.83 -54.28
N GLU A 183 -30.14 -29.75 -53.92
CA GLU A 183 -30.16 -31.14 -54.37
C GLU A 183 -31.48 -31.84 -54.01
N SER A 184 -31.97 -31.62 -52.79
CA SER A 184 -33.24 -32.20 -52.34
C SER A 184 -34.45 -31.67 -53.13
N LYS A 185 -34.40 -30.40 -53.56
CA LYS A 185 -35.41 -29.80 -54.43
C LYS A 185 -35.38 -30.40 -55.84
N GLU A 186 -34.19 -30.70 -56.35
CA GLU A 186 -34.03 -31.39 -57.63
C GLU A 186 -34.61 -32.82 -57.57
N VAL A 187 -34.37 -33.56 -56.48
CA VAL A 187 -35.01 -34.87 -56.25
C VAL A 187 -36.53 -34.75 -56.25
N GLY A 188 -37.09 -33.73 -55.59
CA GLY A 188 -38.54 -33.47 -55.62
C GLY A 188 -39.08 -33.24 -57.03
N THR A 189 -38.33 -32.55 -57.88
CA THR A 189 -38.69 -32.32 -59.29
C THR A 189 -38.69 -33.63 -60.07
N VAL A 190 -37.68 -34.49 -59.87
CA VAL A 190 -37.62 -35.82 -60.49
C VAL A 190 -38.80 -36.69 -60.04
N LEU A 191 -39.17 -36.68 -58.76
CA LEU A 191 -40.32 -37.43 -58.25
C LEU A 191 -41.64 -36.96 -58.89
N SER A 192 -41.79 -35.66 -59.15
CA SER A 192 -42.95 -35.14 -59.90
C SER A 192 -43.04 -35.76 -61.30
N VAL A 193 -41.93 -35.80 -62.04
CA VAL A 193 -41.89 -36.40 -63.37
C VAL A 193 -42.20 -37.91 -63.33
N ILE A 194 -41.68 -38.64 -62.34
CA ILE A 194 -41.98 -40.07 -62.20
C ILE A 194 -43.46 -40.28 -61.84
N THR A 195 -44.05 -39.39 -61.03
CA THR A 195 -45.48 -39.42 -60.71
C THR A 195 -46.31 -39.29 -61.98
N ASP A 196 -45.98 -38.30 -62.83
CA ASP A 196 -46.66 -38.08 -64.10
C ASP A 196 -46.54 -39.31 -65.03
N ILE A 197 -45.36 -39.94 -65.09
CA ILE A 197 -45.14 -41.17 -65.87
C ILE A 197 -45.98 -42.32 -65.31
N ALA A 198 -46.04 -42.48 -63.99
CA ALA A 198 -46.81 -43.53 -63.35
C ALA A 198 -48.32 -43.32 -63.56
N ASP A 199 -48.82 -42.09 -63.49
CA ASP A 199 -50.20 -41.73 -63.83
C ASP A 199 -50.54 -42.04 -65.30
N GLN A 200 -49.66 -41.67 -66.23
CA GLN A 200 -49.83 -41.99 -67.64
C GLN A 200 -49.83 -43.49 -67.90
N THR A 201 -48.92 -44.23 -67.23
CA THR A 201 -48.85 -45.70 -67.33
C THR A 201 -50.12 -46.35 -66.78
N ASN A 202 -50.63 -45.83 -65.66
CA ASN A 202 -51.87 -46.28 -65.05
C ASN A 202 -53.08 -46.08 -65.98
N LEU A 203 -53.15 -44.91 -66.64
CA LEU A 203 -54.17 -44.58 -67.64
C LEU A 203 -54.08 -45.46 -68.90
N LEU A 204 -52.86 -45.69 -69.41
CA LEU A 204 -52.60 -46.57 -70.55
C LEU A 204 -53.01 -48.01 -70.26
N ALA A 205 -52.66 -48.52 -69.07
CA ALA A 205 -53.02 -49.86 -68.64
C ALA A 205 -54.54 -50.02 -68.50
N LEU A 206 -55.23 -49.01 -67.95
CA LEU A 206 -56.68 -49.01 -67.85
C LEU A 206 -57.34 -49.06 -69.23
N ASN A 207 -56.87 -48.23 -70.18
CA ASN A 207 -57.38 -48.25 -71.54
C ASN A 207 -57.13 -49.60 -72.24
N ALA A 208 -55.97 -50.23 -72.00
CA ALA A 208 -55.67 -51.56 -72.53
C ALA A 208 -56.57 -52.65 -71.92
N ALA A 209 -56.88 -52.57 -70.62
CA ALA A 209 -57.79 -53.50 -69.95
C ALA A 209 -59.21 -53.39 -70.52
N ILE A 210 -59.69 -52.16 -70.77
CA ILE A 210 -60.99 -51.90 -71.41
C ILE A 210 -61.03 -52.52 -72.82
N GLU A 211 -60.00 -52.31 -73.64
CA GLU A 211 -59.99 -52.83 -75.01
C GLU A 211 -59.80 -54.36 -75.05
N ALA A 212 -59.05 -54.92 -74.10
CA ALA A 212 -58.93 -56.37 -73.93
C ALA A 212 -60.28 -57.02 -73.55
N ALA A 213 -61.05 -56.38 -72.66
CA ALA A 213 -62.41 -56.81 -72.33
C ALA A 213 -63.34 -56.74 -73.56
N ARG A 214 -63.17 -55.71 -74.40
CA ARG A 214 -63.95 -55.51 -75.63
C ARG A 214 -63.68 -56.57 -76.70
N ALA A 215 -62.45 -57.09 -76.77
CA ALA A 215 -62.06 -58.17 -77.68
C ALA A 215 -62.53 -59.58 -77.24
N GLY A 216 -63.15 -59.71 -76.06
CA GLY A 216 -63.71 -60.97 -75.56
C GLY A 216 -62.65 -62.06 -75.36
N GLU A 217 -62.93 -63.29 -75.82
CA GLU A 217 -62.01 -64.43 -75.68
C GLU A 217 -60.64 -64.21 -76.34
N ALA A 218 -60.56 -63.42 -77.42
CA ALA A 218 -59.30 -63.11 -78.09
C ALA A 218 -58.39 -62.15 -77.29
N GLY A 219 -58.97 -61.34 -76.39
CA GLY A 219 -58.26 -60.35 -75.58
C GLY A 219 -57.77 -60.88 -74.22
N ARG A 220 -58.05 -62.14 -73.89
CA ARG A 220 -57.88 -62.68 -72.52
C ARG A 220 -56.43 -62.62 -72.01
N GLY A 221 -55.45 -62.87 -72.88
CA GLY A 221 -54.04 -62.73 -72.54
C GLY A 221 -53.60 -61.26 -72.36
N PHE A 222 -54.15 -60.35 -73.16
CA PHE A 222 -53.89 -58.91 -73.02
C PHE A 222 -54.50 -58.32 -71.74
N ALA A 223 -55.67 -58.82 -71.31
CA ALA A 223 -56.30 -58.39 -70.07
C ALA A 223 -55.42 -58.67 -68.85
N VAL A 224 -54.80 -59.85 -68.78
CA VAL A 224 -53.88 -60.21 -67.68
C VAL A 224 -52.67 -59.29 -67.64
N VAL A 225 -52.08 -58.98 -68.80
CA VAL A 225 -50.93 -58.06 -68.88
C VAL A 225 -51.35 -56.64 -68.49
N ALA A 226 -52.52 -56.17 -68.92
CA ALA A 226 -53.02 -54.84 -68.58
C ALA A 226 -53.25 -54.68 -67.07
N ASP A 227 -53.85 -55.68 -66.40
CA ASP A 227 -54.04 -55.67 -64.95
C ASP A 227 -52.70 -55.69 -64.18
N GLU A 228 -51.70 -56.45 -64.66
CA GLU A 228 -50.38 -56.48 -64.03
C GLU A 228 -49.66 -55.12 -64.16
N VAL A 229 -49.74 -54.48 -65.34
CA VAL A 229 -49.18 -53.13 -65.55
C VAL A 229 -49.91 -52.09 -64.70
N HIS A 230 -51.24 -52.20 -64.58
CA HIS A 230 -52.04 -51.33 -63.71
C HIS A 230 -51.64 -51.47 -62.24
N GLY A 231 -51.50 -52.71 -61.75
CA GLY A 231 -51.02 -53.01 -60.40
C GLY A 231 -49.60 -52.48 -60.16
N LEU A 232 -48.71 -52.59 -61.14
CA LEU A 232 -47.35 -52.08 -61.06
C LEU A 232 -47.32 -50.54 -61.00
N ALA A 233 -48.11 -49.87 -61.84
CA ALA A 233 -48.21 -48.41 -61.85
C ALA A 233 -48.69 -47.87 -60.50
N ARG A 234 -49.74 -48.49 -59.91
CA ARG A 234 -50.24 -48.11 -58.58
C ARG A 234 -49.20 -48.31 -57.47
N ARG A 235 -48.48 -49.44 -57.49
CA ARG A 235 -47.39 -49.70 -56.52
C ARG A 235 -46.26 -48.69 -56.67
N THR A 236 -45.92 -48.29 -57.89
CA THR A 236 -44.94 -47.25 -58.17
C THR A 236 -45.38 -45.90 -57.58
N GLN A 237 -46.65 -45.51 -57.75
CA GLN A 237 -47.19 -44.28 -57.15
C GLN A 237 -47.15 -44.29 -55.62
N GLU A 238 -47.55 -45.39 -54.99
CA GLU A 238 -47.45 -45.55 -53.53
C GLU A 238 -45.99 -45.42 -53.04
N SER A 239 -45.03 -45.99 -53.77
CA SER A 239 -43.62 -45.85 -53.47
C SER A 239 -43.11 -44.42 -53.63
N ILE A 240 -43.52 -43.71 -54.69
CA ILE A 240 -43.15 -42.31 -54.91
C ILE A 240 -43.70 -41.42 -53.79
N GLY A 241 -44.95 -41.62 -53.36
CA GLY A 241 -45.52 -40.88 -52.23
C GLY A 241 -44.71 -41.05 -50.95
N LYS A 242 -44.28 -42.28 -50.64
CA LYS A 242 -43.40 -42.55 -49.48
C LYS A 242 -42.04 -41.88 -49.61
N ILE A 243 -41.46 -41.80 -50.81
CA ILE A 243 -40.20 -41.09 -51.05
C ILE A 243 -40.41 -39.58 -50.91
N GLY A 244 -41.54 -39.05 -51.41
CA GLY A 244 -41.94 -37.65 -51.21
C GLY A 244 -41.96 -37.27 -49.74
N ASP A 245 -42.62 -38.07 -48.89
CA ASP A 245 -42.63 -37.86 -47.43
C ASP A 245 -41.22 -37.84 -46.81
N ILE A 246 -40.29 -38.64 -47.35
CA ILE A 246 -38.89 -38.66 -46.89
C ILE A 246 -38.17 -37.38 -47.31
N VAL A 247 -38.36 -36.94 -48.56
CA VAL A 247 -37.78 -35.71 -49.10
C VAL A 247 -38.29 -34.49 -48.32
N ASP A 248 -39.59 -34.40 -48.05
CA ASP A 248 -40.18 -33.30 -47.28
C ASP A 248 -39.60 -33.23 -45.86
N ARG A 249 -39.48 -34.38 -45.18
CA ARG A 249 -38.82 -34.46 -43.87
C ARG A 249 -37.34 -34.06 -43.94
N PHE A 250 -36.63 -34.43 -45.01
CA PHE A 250 -35.23 -34.07 -45.21
C PHE A 250 -35.06 -32.56 -45.45
N GLN A 251 -35.91 -31.94 -46.26
CA GLN A 251 -35.93 -30.49 -46.49
C GLN A 251 -36.24 -29.71 -45.21
N SER A 252 -37.22 -30.17 -44.43
CA SER A 252 -37.52 -29.59 -43.12
C SER A 252 -36.33 -29.70 -42.16
N GLY A 253 -35.72 -30.89 -42.08
CA GLY A 253 -34.55 -31.12 -41.23
C GLY A 253 -33.35 -30.25 -41.60
N THR A 254 -33.02 -30.14 -42.89
CA THR A 254 -31.95 -29.25 -43.37
C THR A 254 -32.26 -27.77 -43.12
N GLY A 255 -33.53 -27.36 -43.21
CA GLY A 255 -33.96 -26.01 -42.84
C GLY A 255 -33.74 -25.69 -41.35
N GLU A 256 -34.02 -26.63 -40.45
CA GLU A 256 -33.75 -26.45 -39.01
C GLU A 256 -32.24 -26.41 -38.71
N VAL A 257 -31.44 -27.23 -39.41
CA VAL A 257 -29.97 -27.20 -39.31
C VAL A 257 -29.43 -25.84 -39.76
N ALA A 258 -29.93 -25.29 -40.87
CA ALA A 258 -29.52 -23.96 -41.35
C ALA A 258 -29.82 -22.84 -40.33
N LYS A 259 -30.99 -22.87 -39.69
CA LYS A 259 -31.33 -21.91 -38.61
C LYS A 259 -30.39 -22.05 -37.41
N ALA A 260 -30.07 -23.28 -37.01
CA ALA A 260 -29.15 -23.53 -35.90
C ALA A 260 -27.73 -23.02 -36.22
N MET A 261 -27.27 -23.16 -37.46
CA MET A 261 -25.97 -22.64 -37.91
C MET A 261 -25.92 -21.12 -37.89
N LEU A 262 -26.95 -20.43 -38.38
CA LEU A 262 -27.04 -18.96 -38.31
C LEU A 262 -26.98 -18.46 -36.86
N LYS A 263 -27.70 -19.13 -35.95
CA LYS A 263 -27.65 -18.80 -34.53
C LYS A 263 -26.26 -19.06 -33.94
N GLY A 264 -25.63 -20.18 -34.26
CA GLY A 264 -24.28 -20.51 -33.81
C GLY A 264 -23.23 -19.52 -34.33
N GLN A 265 -23.41 -18.98 -35.53
CA GLN A 265 -22.55 -17.93 -36.09
C GLN A 265 -22.70 -16.61 -35.34
N ASP A 266 -23.93 -16.20 -35.01
CA ASP A 266 -24.21 -15.00 -34.21
C ASP A 266 -23.64 -15.12 -32.77
N GLU A 267 -23.82 -16.29 -32.13
CA GLU A 267 -23.23 -16.57 -30.81
C GLU A 267 -21.70 -16.54 -30.85
N ALA A 268 -21.08 -17.05 -31.93
CA ALA A 268 -19.63 -16.98 -32.12
C ALA A 268 -19.15 -15.53 -32.30
N HIS A 269 -19.89 -14.69 -33.04
CA HIS A 269 -19.53 -13.28 -33.20
C HIS A 269 -19.56 -12.54 -31.85
N HIS A 270 -20.65 -12.68 -31.10
CA HIS A 270 -20.75 -12.10 -29.75
C HIS A 270 -19.65 -12.61 -28.81
N GLY A 271 -19.31 -13.91 -28.89
CA GLY A 271 -18.21 -14.49 -28.12
C GLY A 271 -16.85 -13.86 -28.46
N ALA A 272 -16.58 -13.60 -29.73
CA ALA A 272 -15.35 -12.95 -30.17
C ALA A 272 -15.27 -11.49 -29.71
N ASP A 273 -16.37 -10.74 -29.79
CA ASP A 273 -16.42 -9.35 -29.32
C ASP A 273 -16.16 -9.26 -27.80
N ALA A 274 -16.81 -10.13 -27.01
CA ALA A 274 -16.62 -10.20 -25.56
C ALA A 274 -15.16 -10.54 -25.18
N MET A 275 -14.51 -11.42 -25.96
CA MET A 275 -13.09 -11.73 -25.75
C MET A 275 -12.18 -10.55 -26.09
N SER A 276 -12.48 -9.79 -27.15
CA SER A 276 -11.73 -8.59 -27.51
C SER A 276 -11.85 -7.50 -26.44
N GLU A 277 -13.04 -7.31 -25.87
CA GLU A 277 -13.26 -6.39 -24.75
C GLU A 277 -12.49 -6.81 -23.48
N ALA A 278 -12.50 -8.11 -23.17
CA ALA A 278 -11.74 -8.66 -22.06
C ALA A 278 -10.22 -8.49 -22.24
N GLU A 279 -9.73 -8.69 -23.47
CA GLU A 279 -8.32 -8.47 -23.81
C GLU A 279 -7.92 -7.00 -23.66
N SER A 280 -8.76 -6.06 -24.15
CA SER A 280 -8.54 -4.62 -23.98
C SER A 280 -8.49 -4.22 -22.50
N THR A 281 -9.40 -4.76 -21.69
CA THR A 281 -9.45 -4.49 -20.24
C THR A 281 -8.19 -4.99 -19.53
N LEU A 282 -7.65 -6.15 -19.94
CA LEU A 282 -6.40 -6.68 -19.41
C LEU A 282 -5.17 -5.92 -19.91
N GLY A 283 -5.17 -5.49 -21.18
CA GLY A 283 -4.08 -4.73 -21.80
C GLY A 283 -3.96 -3.29 -21.30
N ASN A 284 -5.07 -2.69 -20.85
CA ASN A 284 -5.11 -1.32 -20.34
C ASN A 284 -4.79 -1.22 -18.83
N LYS A 285 -4.26 -2.29 -18.22
CA LYS A 285 -3.80 -2.23 -16.84
C LYS A 285 -2.63 -1.25 -16.72
N PRO A 286 -2.65 -0.29 -15.77
CA PRO A 286 -1.49 0.52 -15.49
C PRO A 286 -0.38 -0.45 -15.10
N THR A 287 0.72 -0.41 -15.86
CA THR A 287 1.89 -1.26 -15.66
C THR A 287 2.22 -1.21 -14.18
N ALA A 288 1.91 -2.30 -13.47
CA ALA A 288 2.13 -2.33 -12.03
C ALA A 288 3.60 -2.03 -11.85
N LEU A 289 3.91 -0.93 -11.13
CA LEU A 289 5.28 -0.58 -10.79
C LEU A 289 5.92 -1.87 -10.25
N GLY A 290 6.82 -2.46 -11.03
CA GLY A 290 7.45 -3.71 -10.65
C GLY A 290 8.12 -3.54 -9.28
N PRO A 291 8.53 -4.62 -8.61
CA PRO A 291 9.15 -4.60 -7.28
C PRO A 291 10.16 -3.44 -7.07
N ARG A 292 10.94 -3.11 -8.10
CA ARG A 292 11.89 -1.98 -8.11
C ARG A 292 11.25 -0.60 -8.00
N GLY A 293 10.10 -0.35 -8.61
CA GLY A 293 9.40 0.94 -8.58
C GLY A 293 8.76 1.24 -7.23
N ILE A 294 8.23 0.21 -6.55
CA ILE A 294 7.66 0.34 -5.20
C ILE A 294 8.78 0.57 -4.17
N ILE A 295 9.84 -0.26 -4.21
CA ILE A 295 10.98 -0.13 -3.29
C ILE A 295 11.72 1.20 -3.49
N SER A 296 11.94 1.65 -4.74
CA SER A 296 12.62 2.91 -5.02
C SER A 296 11.85 4.15 -4.54
N ARG A 297 10.51 4.10 -4.50
CA ARG A 297 9.71 5.20 -3.92
C ARG A 297 9.69 5.18 -2.40
N CYS A 298 9.57 4.01 -1.79
CA CYS A 298 9.60 3.89 -0.34
C CYS A 298 10.96 4.27 0.24
N VAL A 299 12.07 3.91 -0.43
CA VAL A 299 13.43 4.24 0.03
C VAL A 299 13.85 5.66 -0.38
N GLY A 300 13.43 6.14 -1.57
CA GLY A 300 13.81 7.45 -2.10
C GLY A 300 13.14 8.66 -1.43
N GLN A 301 12.14 8.48 -0.56
CA GLN A 301 11.55 9.57 0.21
C GLN A 301 12.18 9.77 1.61
N SER A 302 13.21 9.00 1.96
CA SER A 302 13.93 9.11 3.25
C SER A 302 15.32 9.75 3.12
N SER A 303 15.59 10.52 2.05
CA SER A 303 16.87 11.21 1.81
C SER A 303 16.68 12.71 1.63
#